data_AF-A0A661F6Z5-F1
#
_entry.id   AF-A0A661F6Z5-F1
#
_cell.length_a   1.000
_cell.length_b   1.000
_cell.length_c   1.000
_cell.angle_alpha   90.00
_cell.angle_beta   90.00
_cell.angle_gamma   90.00
#
_symmetry.space_group_name_H-M   'P 1'
#
loop_
_entity.id
_entity.type
_entity.pdbx_description
1 polymer ?
#
loop_
_entity_poly.entity_id
_entity_poly.type
_entity_poly.pdbx_seq_one_letter_code
_entity_poly.pdbx_strand_id
1 'polypeptide(L)'
;MLFYFRLFLISLFVLWAPFLKADWINLTGAETAENIAEIYMLDDHVKVKLEVYVGDLEKFEELVPDEWLKESTGKRPSLEERMHAFANERLQFITDEGVKLPARLEFVEARNRVDRQSPYAGMINPTTRQRVGEVPADKRVLYAEIIYPFAKKPEQLQIVPPMDGHGVVSASIGFIAYHKAVPIIDFRYLGQPVTLNLDWQDPWYTKFENKNLTRHHKYPLMLFLYVEPRQVRLESLLRFRDIVELTEFTIEDSKASDKDKYQLLQEHIKNYYADKEELQIDGESFQPDSIRVDFLNATLSGLKIIDNASSEDDSSLLVGVSQQYFIERLPQKIDSRWQYFNQRIDRIPVVVTDPAGPLPSLIEKTDPNFGWQNFLKKYQEPAIQPVVVETAWSIDIPYFGETKIFNQMPDQQQALAIVGGVLENIRIAFIEKEPGNFSRVLGEVVSGNDSIFLQNELAKLFSPKVTGSAVGAVQLFNDMQIINIRELTNSEGFSATISGSAIISAQHWGHIDRRQVTFQLLLDMIEVNSQWRLTDLTVIDIKEIK
;
A
#
# COMPACT_ATOMS: atom_id res chain seq x y z
N MET A 1 21.04 -25.08 30.89
CA MET A 1 20.63 -25.44 29.51
C MET A 1 19.35 -24.73 29.07
N LEU A 2 18.26 -24.75 29.87
CA LEU A 2 17.00 -24.05 29.55
C LEU A 2 17.12 -22.53 29.33
N PHE A 3 18.01 -21.86 30.07
CA PHE A 3 18.24 -20.41 29.95
C PHE A 3 18.88 -20.03 28.61
N TYR A 4 19.92 -20.77 28.19
CA TYR A 4 20.59 -20.56 26.91
C TYR A 4 19.69 -20.89 25.71
N PHE A 5 18.80 -21.88 25.84
CA PHE A 5 17.81 -22.20 24.80
C PHE A 5 16.75 -21.09 24.65
N ARG A 6 16.29 -20.49 25.76
CA ARG A 6 15.39 -19.33 25.73
C ARG A 6 16.08 -18.09 25.16
N LEU A 7 17.34 -17.84 25.50
CA LEU A 7 18.13 -16.74 24.95
C LEU A 7 18.33 -16.91 23.44
N PHE A 8 18.60 -18.14 22.98
CA PHE A 8 18.76 -18.47 21.57
C PHE A 8 17.45 -18.26 20.79
N LEU A 9 16.31 -18.72 21.32
CA LEU A 9 14.99 -18.47 20.71
C LEU A 9 14.65 -16.98 20.64
N ILE A 10 14.91 -16.22 21.71
CA ILE A 10 14.69 -14.77 21.72
C ILE A 10 15.60 -14.07 20.70
N SER A 11 16.88 -14.46 20.61
CA SER A 11 17.79 -13.92 19.58
C SER A 11 17.35 -14.29 18.17
N LEU A 12 16.76 -15.48 17.96
CA LEU A 12 16.21 -15.90 16.68
C LEU A 12 15.01 -15.03 16.27
N PHE A 13 14.13 -14.70 17.23
CA PHE A 13 12.99 -13.81 17.00
C PHE A 13 13.42 -12.34 16.75
N VAL A 14 14.48 -11.86 17.42
CA VAL A 14 15.02 -10.50 17.19
C VAL A 14 15.71 -10.38 15.83
N LEU A 15 16.38 -11.44 15.35
CA LEU A 15 17.02 -11.46 14.03
C LEU A 15 16.02 -11.59 12.87
N TRP A 16 14.76 -12.00 13.14
CA TRP A 16 13.71 -12.17 12.12
C TRP A 16 12.72 -11.01 12.05
N ALA A 17 12.70 -10.10 13.03
CA ALA A 17 11.86 -8.90 13.03
C ALA A 17 11.97 -8.03 11.75
N PRO A 18 13.16 -7.83 11.11
CA PRO A 18 13.25 -6.98 9.92
C PRO A 18 12.68 -7.61 8.63
N PHE A 19 12.19 -8.85 8.67
CA PHE A 19 11.55 -9.54 7.54
C PHE A 19 10.02 -9.50 7.58
N LEU A 20 9.43 -8.83 8.57
CA LEU A 20 7.97 -8.65 8.62
C LEU A 20 7.54 -7.63 7.54
N LYS A 21 6.93 -8.16 6.48
CA LYS A 21 6.19 -7.37 5.48
C LYS A 21 4.88 -6.95 6.12
N ALA A 22 4.70 -5.65 6.35
CA ALA A 22 3.48 -5.10 6.94
C ALA A 22 2.67 -4.36 5.86
N ASP A 23 2.31 -5.09 4.80
CA ASP A 23 1.20 -4.66 3.95
C ASP A 23 -0.08 -5.30 4.46
N TRP A 24 -1.19 -4.54 4.42
CA TRP A 24 -2.48 -5.13 4.72
C TRP A 24 -2.79 -6.18 3.64
N ILE A 25 -2.94 -7.42 4.08
CA ILE A 25 -3.34 -8.54 3.26
C ILE A 25 -4.57 -9.15 3.90
N ASN A 26 -5.58 -9.45 3.09
CA ASN A 26 -6.72 -10.19 3.57
C ASN A 26 -6.31 -11.64 3.89
N LEU A 27 -6.34 -12.00 5.18
CA LEU A 27 -5.87 -13.31 5.63
C LEU A 27 -6.97 -14.39 5.59
N THR A 28 -8.19 -14.10 5.16
CA THR A 28 -9.27 -15.09 5.20
C THR A 28 -9.09 -16.20 4.18
N GLY A 29 -8.45 -15.92 3.05
CA GLY A 29 -8.33 -16.86 1.94
C GLY A 29 -9.63 -17.08 1.18
N ALA A 30 -10.68 -16.31 1.46
CA ALA A 30 -11.98 -16.47 0.81
C ALA A 30 -11.93 -16.21 -0.70
N GLU A 31 -10.96 -15.43 -1.16
CA GLU A 31 -10.69 -15.20 -2.59
C GLU A 31 -10.23 -16.47 -3.33
N THR A 32 -9.81 -17.52 -2.62
CA THR A 32 -9.45 -18.82 -3.20
C THR A 32 -10.60 -19.82 -3.21
N ALA A 33 -11.75 -19.51 -2.59
CA ALA A 33 -12.93 -20.38 -2.51
C ALA A 33 -13.34 -20.93 -3.89
N GLU A 34 -13.97 -22.12 -3.91
CA GLU A 34 -14.41 -22.75 -5.16
C GLU A 34 -15.35 -21.83 -5.94
N ASN A 35 -16.35 -21.29 -5.26
CA ASN A 35 -17.30 -20.35 -5.84
C ASN A 35 -17.05 -18.93 -5.32
N ILE A 36 -17.25 -17.93 -6.17
CA ILE A 36 -17.06 -16.52 -5.82
C ILE A 36 -18.30 -15.70 -6.17
N ALA A 37 -18.80 -14.92 -5.21
CA ALA A 37 -19.91 -13.98 -5.41
C ALA A 37 -19.46 -12.52 -5.19
N GLU A 38 -19.70 -11.66 -6.18
CA GLU A 38 -19.66 -10.21 -5.98
C GLU A 38 -21.10 -9.70 -5.94
N ILE A 39 -21.49 -9.10 -4.83
CA ILE A 39 -22.86 -8.69 -4.55
C ILE A 39 -22.91 -7.16 -4.54
N TYR A 40 -23.73 -6.56 -5.40
CA TYR A 40 -23.88 -5.12 -5.54
C TYR A 40 -25.30 -4.71 -5.19
N MET A 41 -25.45 -3.87 -4.17
CA MET A 41 -26.71 -3.27 -3.78
C MET A 41 -26.85 -1.96 -4.57
N LEU A 42 -27.73 -1.96 -5.57
CA LEU A 42 -28.00 -0.83 -6.46
C LEU A 42 -29.34 -0.19 -6.08
N ASP A 43 -29.73 0.91 -6.73
CA ASP A 43 -30.87 1.72 -6.27
C ASP A 43 -32.24 1.01 -6.39
N ASP A 44 -32.37 0.01 -7.25
CA ASP A 44 -33.61 -0.70 -7.59
C ASP A 44 -33.48 -2.23 -7.54
N HIS A 45 -32.27 -2.77 -7.40
CA HIS A 45 -32.03 -4.21 -7.34
C HIS A 45 -30.72 -4.57 -6.62
N VAL A 46 -30.62 -5.84 -6.24
CA VAL A 46 -29.32 -6.46 -5.95
C VAL A 46 -28.82 -7.15 -7.21
N LYS A 47 -27.60 -6.85 -7.63
CA LYS A 47 -26.91 -7.55 -8.71
C LYS A 47 -25.87 -8.50 -8.12
N VAL A 48 -25.90 -9.76 -8.53
CA VAL A 48 -24.94 -10.78 -8.14
C VAL A 48 -24.17 -11.22 -9.36
N LYS A 49 -22.84 -11.12 -9.30
CA LYS A 49 -21.92 -11.77 -10.24
C LYS A 49 -21.39 -13.02 -9.56
N LEU A 50 -21.72 -14.19 -10.08
CA LEU A 50 -21.37 -15.48 -9.48
C LEU A 50 -20.45 -16.27 -10.41
N GLU A 51 -19.29 -16.67 -9.90
CA GLU A 51 -18.45 -17.70 -10.50
C GLU A 51 -18.69 -19.02 -9.77
N VAL A 52 -19.27 -20.00 -10.47
CA VAL A 52 -19.49 -21.36 -9.96
C VAL A 52 -18.41 -22.28 -10.49
N TYR A 53 -17.68 -22.94 -9.60
CA TYR A 53 -16.68 -23.93 -9.99
C TYR A 53 -17.32 -25.10 -10.73
N VAL A 54 -16.65 -25.62 -11.76
CA VAL A 54 -17.19 -26.74 -12.57
C VAL A 54 -17.54 -27.98 -11.72
N GLY A 55 -16.81 -28.22 -10.63
CA GLY A 55 -17.10 -29.31 -9.69
C GLY A 55 -18.34 -29.11 -8.83
N ASP A 56 -18.88 -27.90 -8.79
CA ASP A 56 -20.04 -27.51 -7.97
C ASP A 56 -21.30 -27.23 -8.81
N LEU A 57 -21.28 -27.48 -10.13
CA LEU A 57 -22.42 -27.18 -11.01
C LEU A 57 -23.73 -27.87 -10.59
N GLU A 58 -23.66 -29.07 -10.01
CA GLU A 58 -24.84 -29.76 -9.47
C GLU A 58 -25.54 -28.98 -8.35
N LYS A 59 -24.77 -28.19 -7.58
CA LYS A 59 -25.30 -27.36 -6.49
C LYS A 59 -25.96 -26.06 -6.99
N PHE A 60 -25.73 -25.73 -8.26
CA PHE A 60 -26.25 -24.54 -8.93
C PHE A 60 -26.91 -24.91 -10.25
N GLU A 61 -27.54 -26.09 -10.30
CA GLU A 61 -28.07 -26.65 -11.54
C GLU A 61 -29.01 -25.67 -12.25
N GLU A 62 -29.77 -24.87 -11.51
CA GLU A 62 -30.74 -23.90 -12.01
C GLU A 62 -30.14 -22.93 -13.04
N LEU A 63 -28.85 -22.59 -12.87
CA LEU A 63 -28.11 -21.65 -13.72
C LEU A 63 -27.55 -22.28 -15.00
N VAL A 64 -27.46 -23.62 -15.09
CA VAL A 64 -26.83 -24.30 -16.22
C VAL A 64 -27.69 -24.13 -17.48
N PRO A 65 -27.13 -23.64 -18.61
CA PRO A 65 -27.84 -23.54 -19.88
C PRO A 65 -28.26 -24.90 -20.42
N ASP A 66 -29.43 -24.98 -21.05
CA ASP A 66 -29.94 -26.24 -21.60
C ASP A 66 -29.05 -26.79 -22.73
N GLU A 67 -28.41 -25.90 -23.50
CA GLU A 67 -27.51 -26.24 -24.60
C GLU A 67 -26.24 -26.98 -24.17
N TRP A 68 -25.87 -26.91 -22.89
CA TRP A 68 -24.65 -27.56 -22.38
C TRP A 68 -24.88 -29.01 -21.95
N LEU A 69 -26.13 -29.47 -21.94
CA LEU A 69 -26.52 -30.81 -21.52
C LEU A 69 -26.69 -31.72 -22.74
N LYS A 70 -25.89 -32.80 -22.81
CA LYS A 70 -25.89 -33.74 -23.95
C LYS A 70 -27.17 -34.60 -24.04
N GLU A 71 -27.83 -34.85 -22.92
CA GLU A 71 -29.05 -35.67 -22.83
C GLU A 71 -29.94 -35.11 -21.71
N SER A 72 -30.90 -34.24 -22.03
CA SER A 72 -31.95 -33.89 -21.07
C SER A 72 -32.91 -35.08 -20.96
N THR A 73 -32.68 -35.93 -19.97
CA THR A 73 -33.58 -37.03 -19.61
C THR A 73 -34.85 -36.48 -18.95
N GLY A 74 -35.72 -35.87 -19.76
CA GLY A 74 -37.01 -35.33 -19.34
C GLY A 74 -37.18 -33.84 -19.62
N LYS A 75 -38.43 -33.36 -19.51
CA LYS A 75 -38.74 -31.92 -19.57
C LYS A 75 -38.21 -31.26 -18.30
N ARG A 76 -37.04 -30.64 -18.39
CA ARG A 76 -36.51 -29.76 -17.35
C ARG A 76 -37.48 -28.58 -17.14
N PRO A 77 -37.61 -28.03 -15.92
CA PRO A 77 -38.38 -26.82 -15.68
C PRO A 77 -37.89 -25.66 -16.57
N SER A 78 -38.81 -24.76 -16.89
CA SER A 78 -38.51 -23.52 -17.60
C SER A 78 -37.47 -22.69 -16.84
N LEU A 79 -36.79 -21.76 -17.54
CA LEU A 79 -35.84 -20.85 -16.88
C LEU A 79 -36.51 -20.05 -15.76
N GLU A 80 -37.76 -19.63 -15.93
CA GLU A 80 -38.52 -18.90 -14.92
C GLU A 80 -38.75 -19.74 -13.65
N GLU A 81 -39.18 -21.00 -13.79
CA GLU A 81 -39.34 -21.93 -12.67
C GLU A 81 -38.01 -22.21 -11.97
N ARG A 82 -36.91 -22.36 -12.74
CA ARG A 82 -35.57 -22.54 -12.20
C ARG A 82 -35.10 -21.33 -11.40
N MET A 83 -35.30 -20.11 -11.92
CA MET A 83 -34.90 -18.89 -11.20
C MET A 83 -35.78 -18.65 -9.97
N HIS A 84 -37.06 -19.03 -10.03
CA HIS A 84 -37.91 -19.04 -8.85
C HIS A 84 -37.40 -20.01 -7.77
N ALA A 85 -36.99 -21.23 -8.14
CA ALA A 85 -36.36 -22.16 -7.19
C ALA A 85 -35.03 -21.60 -6.65
N PHE A 86 -34.18 -21.05 -7.52
CA PHE A 86 -32.91 -20.46 -7.15
C PHE A 86 -33.04 -19.37 -6.08
N ALA A 87 -33.98 -18.44 -6.27
CA ALA A 87 -34.26 -17.35 -5.34
C ALA A 87 -34.80 -17.82 -3.98
N ASN A 88 -35.48 -18.97 -3.96
CA ASN A 88 -36.15 -19.48 -2.77
C ASN A 88 -35.31 -20.49 -1.97
N GLU A 89 -34.36 -21.16 -2.62
CA GLU A 89 -33.66 -22.32 -2.05
C GLU A 89 -32.13 -22.24 -2.16
N ARG A 90 -31.57 -21.53 -3.15
CA ARG A 90 -30.12 -21.47 -3.38
C ARG A 90 -29.52 -20.21 -2.79
N LEU A 91 -29.63 -19.07 -3.46
CA LEU A 91 -29.09 -17.82 -2.98
C LEU A 91 -30.25 -16.85 -2.75
N GLN A 92 -30.58 -16.64 -1.47
CA GLN A 92 -31.79 -15.91 -1.09
C GLN A 92 -31.41 -14.52 -0.57
N PHE A 93 -32.19 -13.53 -0.98
CA PHE A 93 -32.17 -12.18 -0.43
C PHE A 93 -33.53 -11.91 0.18
N ILE A 94 -33.58 -11.70 1.49
CA ILE A 94 -34.81 -11.51 2.25
C ILE A 94 -34.83 -10.09 2.81
N THR A 95 -35.90 -9.34 2.54
CA THR A 95 -36.06 -7.96 3.04
C THR A 95 -36.41 -7.93 4.53
N ASP A 96 -36.36 -6.74 5.12
CA ASP A 96 -36.84 -6.46 6.49
C ASP A 96 -38.32 -6.82 6.69
N GLU A 97 -39.11 -6.81 5.62
CA GLU A 97 -40.53 -7.24 5.61
C GLU A 97 -40.68 -8.78 5.51
N GLY A 98 -39.58 -9.53 5.44
CA GLY A 98 -39.57 -10.99 5.31
C GLY A 98 -39.85 -11.50 3.89
N VAL A 99 -39.82 -10.62 2.89
CA VAL A 99 -40.10 -10.96 1.49
C VAL A 99 -38.83 -11.47 0.82
N LYS A 100 -38.89 -12.67 0.25
CA LYS A 100 -37.82 -13.20 -0.62
C LYS A 100 -37.87 -12.50 -1.97
N LEU A 101 -36.76 -11.88 -2.37
CA LEU A 101 -36.66 -11.22 -3.66
C LEU A 101 -36.64 -12.26 -4.79
N PRO A 102 -37.40 -12.06 -5.89
CA PRO A 102 -37.31 -12.94 -7.05
C PRO A 102 -35.94 -12.80 -7.71
N ALA A 103 -35.46 -13.83 -8.41
CA ALA A 103 -34.21 -13.78 -9.17
C ALA A 103 -34.50 -13.78 -10.68
N ARG A 104 -33.67 -13.07 -11.44
CA ARG A 104 -33.65 -13.11 -12.90
C ARG A 104 -32.23 -13.31 -13.39
N LEU A 105 -32.02 -14.35 -14.20
CA LEU A 105 -30.74 -14.57 -14.87
C LEU A 105 -30.63 -13.62 -16.06
N GLU A 106 -29.63 -12.76 -16.04
CA GLU A 106 -29.35 -11.81 -17.13
C GLU A 106 -28.35 -12.37 -18.14
N PHE A 107 -27.32 -13.02 -17.62
CA PHE A 107 -26.20 -13.46 -18.41
C PHE A 107 -25.61 -14.73 -17.82
N VAL A 108 -25.20 -15.65 -18.69
CA VAL A 108 -24.50 -16.86 -18.30
C VAL A 108 -23.53 -17.30 -19.39
N GLU A 109 -22.29 -17.63 -19.01
CA GLU A 109 -21.27 -18.13 -19.93
C GLU A 109 -20.27 -19.06 -19.23
N ALA A 110 -19.55 -19.85 -20.02
CA ALA A 110 -18.42 -20.61 -19.53
C ALA A 110 -17.17 -19.75 -19.67
N ARG A 111 -16.39 -19.59 -18.59
CA ARG A 111 -15.14 -18.85 -18.63
C ARG A 111 -14.08 -19.45 -17.71
N ASN A 112 -12.88 -18.90 -17.76
CA ASN A 112 -11.86 -19.16 -16.75
C ASN A 112 -12.04 -18.21 -15.55
N ARG A 113 -11.81 -18.71 -14.34
CA ARG A 113 -11.89 -17.92 -13.12
C ARG A 113 -10.89 -16.76 -13.18
N VAL A 114 -11.30 -15.62 -12.62
CA VAL A 114 -10.39 -14.48 -12.42
C VAL A 114 -9.33 -14.85 -11.37
N ASP A 115 -8.06 -14.66 -11.72
CA ASP A 115 -6.96 -14.80 -10.76
C ASP A 115 -6.92 -13.57 -9.85
N ARG A 116 -7.16 -13.81 -8.56
CA ARG A 116 -7.25 -12.76 -7.52
C ARG A 116 -5.96 -12.61 -6.72
N GLN A 117 -4.87 -13.28 -7.11
CA GLN A 117 -3.54 -13.19 -6.49
C GLN A 117 -3.59 -13.21 -4.96
N SER A 118 -4.02 -14.33 -4.38
CA SER A 118 -4.01 -14.51 -2.92
C SER A 118 -2.58 -14.74 -2.43
N PRO A 119 -2.01 -13.85 -1.59
CA PRO A 119 -0.62 -13.99 -1.12
C PRO A 119 -0.39 -15.22 -0.26
N TYR A 120 -1.47 -15.82 0.28
CA TYR A 120 -1.42 -16.95 1.21
C TYR A 120 -2.14 -18.20 0.68
N ALA A 121 -2.52 -18.25 -0.59
CA ALA A 121 -3.09 -19.48 -1.18
C ALA A 121 -2.21 -20.69 -0.88
N GLY A 122 -2.77 -21.72 -0.24
CA GLY A 122 -2.05 -22.95 0.13
C GLY A 122 -1.07 -22.82 1.31
N MET A 123 -0.89 -21.63 1.89
CA MET A 123 -0.03 -21.37 3.04
C MET A 123 -0.78 -21.56 4.38
N ILE A 124 -0.03 -21.65 5.48
CA ILE A 124 -0.61 -21.64 6.83
C ILE A 124 -0.89 -20.18 7.20
N ASN A 125 -2.15 -19.87 7.49
CA ASN A 125 -2.55 -18.57 8.00
C ASN A 125 -1.82 -18.30 9.33
N PRO A 126 -1.10 -17.18 9.47
CA PRO A 126 -0.27 -16.90 10.65
C PRO A 126 -1.11 -16.67 11.93
N THR A 127 -2.36 -16.25 11.77
CA THR A 127 -3.29 -15.93 12.88
C THR A 127 -4.09 -17.16 13.31
N THR A 128 -4.73 -17.85 12.36
CA THR A 128 -5.59 -19.01 12.68
C THR A 128 -4.82 -20.33 12.75
N ARG A 129 -3.58 -20.36 12.24
CA ARG A 129 -2.76 -21.57 12.05
C ARG A 129 -3.41 -22.65 11.19
N GLN A 130 -4.47 -22.31 10.46
CA GLN A 130 -5.12 -23.19 9.51
C GLN A 130 -4.54 -22.99 8.12
N ARG A 131 -4.53 -24.06 7.31
CA ARG A 131 -4.11 -23.96 5.91
C ARG A 131 -5.20 -23.23 5.12
N VAL A 132 -4.80 -22.18 4.42
CA VAL A 132 -5.66 -21.48 3.46
C VAL A 132 -5.89 -22.39 2.26
N GLY A 133 -7.12 -22.45 1.76
CA GLY A 133 -7.46 -23.24 0.58
C GLY A 133 -6.58 -22.86 -0.61
N GLU A 134 -6.15 -23.85 -1.37
CA GLU A 134 -5.52 -23.60 -2.68
C GLU A 134 -6.59 -23.16 -3.68
N VAL A 135 -6.19 -22.31 -4.63
CA VAL A 135 -7.03 -22.00 -5.78
C VAL A 135 -7.30 -23.33 -6.52
N PRO A 136 -8.56 -23.64 -6.90
CA PRO A 136 -8.86 -24.82 -7.69
C PRO A 136 -7.94 -24.92 -8.92
N ALA A 137 -7.34 -26.10 -9.10
CA ALA A 137 -6.38 -26.34 -10.17
C ALA A 137 -7.05 -26.23 -11.56
N ASP A 138 -8.30 -26.69 -11.66
CA ASP A 138 -9.15 -26.43 -12.82
C ASP A 138 -9.74 -25.02 -12.69
N LYS A 139 -9.45 -24.18 -13.68
CA LYS A 139 -9.88 -22.77 -13.69
C LYS A 139 -11.27 -22.59 -14.30
N ARG A 140 -11.90 -23.63 -14.83
CA ARG A 140 -13.20 -23.52 -15.50
C ARG A 140 -14.31 -23.20 -14.50
N VAL A 141 -15.09 -22.17 -14.81
CA VAL A 141 -16.25 -21.74 -14.03
C VAL A 141 -17.44 -21.46 -14.95
N LEU A 142 -18.65 -21.66 -14.45
CA LEU A 142 -19.85 -21.03 -14.98
C LEU A 142 -19.94 -19.64 -14.37
N TYR A 143 -19.93 -18.61 -15.21
CA TYR A 143 -20.18 -17.25 -14.77
C TYR A 143 -21.64 -16.89 -15.01
N ALA A 144 -22.29 -16.31 -14.01
CA ALA A 144 -23.66 -15.84 -14.09
C ALA A 144 -23.81 -14.42 -13.55
N GLU A 145 -24.59 -13.59 -14.23
CA GLU A 145 -25.10 -12.32 -13.70
C GLU A 145 -26.58 -12.47 -13.37
N ILE A 146 -26.94 -12.22 -12.12
CA ILE A 146 -28.27 -12.45 -11.58
C ILE A 146 -28.77 -11.15 -10.94
N ILE A 147 -30.01 -10.79 -11.22
CA ILE A 147 -30.67 -9.60 -10.68
C ILE A 147 -31.79 -10.01 -9.73
N TYR A 148 -31.82 -9.39 -8.56
CA TYR A 148 -32.88 -9.49 -7.57
C TYR A 148 -33.57 -8.13 -7.42
N PRO A 149 -34.64 -7.85 -8.17
CA PRO A 149 -35.30 -6.56 -8.15
C PRO A 149 -36.12 -6.37 -6.88
N PHE A 150 -36.24 -5.12 -6.43
CA PHE A 150 -37.16 -4.73 -5.36
C PHE A 150 -37.90 -3.44 -5.75
N ALA A 151 -39.19 -3.36 -5.43
CA ALA A 151 -39.99 -2.16 -5.74
C ALA A 151 -39.74 -1.01 -4.75
N LYS A 152 -39.43 -1.36 -3.50
CA LYS A 152 -39.13 -0.42 -2.41
C LYS A 152 -37.75 -0.77 -1.86
N LYS A 153 -36.95 0.27 -1.60
CA LYS A 153 -35.62 0.15 -1.00
C LYS A 153 -35.74 -0.50 0.39
N PRO A 154 -35.19 -1.70 0.60
CA PRO A 154 -35.24 -2.38 1.90
C PRO A 154 -34.31 -1.70 2.91
N GLU A 155 -34.67 -1.67 4.19
CA GLU A 155 -33.78 -1.14 5.25
C GLU A 155 -32.74 -2.18 5.66
N GLN A 156 -33.11 -3.46 5.58
CA GLN A 156 -32.24 -4.59 5.83
C GLN A 156 -32.37 -5.66 4.75
N LEU A 157 -31.27 -6.34 4.48
CA LEU A 157 -31.24 -7.52 3.63
C LEU A 157 -30.55 -8.67 4.35
N GLN A 158 -31.25 -9.79 4.51
CA GLN A 158 -30.62 -11.04 4.88
C GLN A 158 -30.18 -11.79 3.62
N ILE A 159 -28.89 -12.14 3.58
CA ILE A 159 -28.29 -12.94 2.51
C ILE A 159 -28.13 -14.36 3.03
N VAL A 160 -28.77 -15.32 2.37
CA VAL A 160 -28.76 -16.74 2.75
C VAL A 160 -28.02 -17.53 1.66
N PRO A 161 -26.88 -18.16 1.97
CA PRO A 161 -26.19 -19.03 1.01
C PRO A 161 -26.97 -20.31 0.73
N PRO A 162 -26.57 -21.10 -0.29
CA PRO A 162 -27.12 -22.43 -0.52
C PRO A 162 -26.94 -23.31 0.71
N MET A 163 -28.03 -23.90 1.16
CA MET A 163 -28.08 -24.80 2.31
C MET A 163 -28.59 -26.18 1.90
N ASP A 164 -28.13 -27.21 2.59
CA ASP A 164 -28.68 -28.56 2.51
C ASP A 164 -29.95 -28.70 3.38
N GLY A 165 -30.56 -29.90 3.34
CA GLY A 165 -31.76 -30.21 4.12
C GLY A 165 -31.57 -30.18 5.65
N HIS A 166 -30.34 -30.02 6.13
CA HIS A 166 -30.00 -29.88 7.55
C HIS A 166 -29.65 -28.43 7.93
N GLY A 167 -29.74 -27.48 7.00
CA GLY A 167 -29.39 -26.07 7.21
C GLY A 167 -27.88 -25.81 7.21
N VAL A 168 -27.08 -26.76 6.72
CA VAL A 168 -25.63 -26.60 6.57
C VAL A 168 -25.34 -26.05 5.18
N VAL A 169 -24.36 -25.15 5.08
CA VAL A 169 -23.96 -24.58 3.78
C VAL A 169 -23.46 -25.67 2.85
N SER A 170 -24.08 -25.77 1.66
CA SER A 170 -23.80 -26.84 0.69
C SER A 170 -22.70 -26.48 -0.31
N ALA A 171 -22.42 -25.19 -0.50
CA ALA A 171 -21.40 -24.68 -1.42
C ALA A 171 -20.47 -23.67 -0.74
N SER A 172 -19.16 -23.83 -0.93
CA SER A 172 -18.18 -22.87 -0.42
C SER A 172 -18.18 -21.62 -1.30
N ILE A 173 -18.66 -20.49 -0.76
CA ILE A 173 -18.73 -19.21 -1.47
C ILE A 173 -17.84 -18.19 -0.76
N GLY A 174 -16.79 -17.74 -1.44
CA GLY A 174 -16.11 -16.49 -1.09
C GLY A 174 -16.90 -15.32 -1.65
N PHE A 175 -17.09 -14.26 -0.89
CA PHE A 175 -17.86 -13.11 -1.36
C PHE A 175 -17.27 -11.77 -0.94
N ILE A 176 -17.60 -10.77 -1.75
CA ILE A 176 -17.47 -9.35 -1.46
C ILE A 176 -18.81 -8.68 -1.74
N ALA A 177 -19.10 -7.61 -1.00
CA ALA A 177 -20.34 -6.86 -1.14
C ALA A 177 -20.05 -5.36 -1.31
N TYR A 178 -20.80 -4.72 -2.18
CA TYR A 178 -20.72 -3.29 -2.50
C TYR A 178 -22.09 -2.63 -2.35
N HIS A 179 -22.16 -1.44 -1.76
CA HIS A 179 -23.33 -0.60 -1.89
C HIS A 179 -23.00 0.50 -2.90
N LYS A 180 -23.63 0.44 -4.07
CA LYS A 180 -23.18 1.16 -5.27
C LYS A 180 -21.72 0.80 -5.58
N ALA A 181 -20.82 1.77 -5.65
CA ALA A 181 -19.39 1.54 -5.84
C ALA A 181 -18.63 1.28 -4.53
N VAL A 182 -19.24 1.50 -3.36
CA VAL A 182 -18.53 1.45 -2.07
C VAL A 182 -18.38 0.01 -1.59
N PRO A 183 -17.14 -0.51 -1.42
CA PRO A 183 -16.95 -1.83 -0.82
C PRO A 183 -17.40 -1.80 0.64
N ILE A 184 -18.17 -2.79 1.09
CA ILE A 184 -18.69 -2.87 2.47
C ILE A 184 -17.81 -3.79 3.33
N ILE A 185 -17.23 -4.81 2.69
CA ILE A 185 -16.39 -5.84 3.30
C ILE A 185 -15.17 -6.12 2.44
N ASP A 186 -14.11 -6.66 3.06
CA ASP A 186 -13.09 -7.38 2.29
C ASP A 186 -13.61 -8.78 1.92
N PHE A 187 -12.84 -9.58 1.18
CA PHE A 187 -13.21 -10.95 0.86
C PHE A 187 -13.46 -11.79 2.13
N ARG A 188 -14.64 -12.40 2.24
CA ARG A 188 -15.05 -13.26 3.37
C ARG A 188 -15.78 -14.50 2.84
N TYR A 189 -15.88 -15.55 3.65
CA TYR A 189 -16.72 -16.70 3.33
C TYR A 189 -18.18 -16.43 3.72
N LEU A 190 -19.11 -16.74 2.82
CA LEU A 190 -20.55 -16.74 3.09
C LEU A 190 -20.95 -18.10 3.70
N GLY A 191 -20.48 -18.37 4.91
CA GLY A 191 -20.67 -19.66 5.58
C GLY A 191 -21.96 -19.80 6.39
N GLN A 192 -22.81 -18.78 6.43
CA GLN A 192 -24.09 -18.76 7.17
C GLN A 192 -24.95 -17.59 6.67
N PRO A 193 -26.23 -17.50 7.06
CA PRO A 193 -27.04 -16.31 6.83
C PRO A 193 -26.41 -15.07 7.46
N VAL A 194 -26.41 -13.96 6.72
CA VAL A 194 -25.83 -12.69 7.18
C VAL A 194 -26.82 -11.56 6.95
N THR A 195 -26.99 -10.70 7.94
CA THR A 195 -27.87 -9.54 7.86
C THR A 195 -27.07 -8.28 7.57
N LEU A 196 -27.48 -7.58 6.51
CA LEU A 196 -26.92 -6.31 6.06
C LEU A 196 -27.89 -5.17 6.39
N ASN A 197 -27.41 -4.16 7.11
CA ASN A 197 -28.13 -2.91 7.34
C ASN A 197 -27.74 -1.90 6.26
N LEU A 198 -28.72 -1.39 5.51
CA LEU A 198 -28.50 -0.49 4.38
C LEU A 198 -28.67 0.96 4.81
N ASP A 199 -27.69 1.80 4.48
CA ASP A 199 -27.81 3.26 4.57
C ASP A 199 -27.90 3.83 3.14
N TRP A 200 -29.13 4.01 2.66
CA TRP A 200 -29.41 4.55 1.31
C TRP A 200 -29.05 6.03 1.15
N GLN A 201 -28.87 6.75 2.26
CA GLN A 201 -28.44 8.13 2.24
C GLN A 201 -26.93 8.23 2.06
N ASP A 202 -26.18 7.31 2.64
CA ASP A 202 -24.73 7.25 2.54
C ASP A 202 -24.22 5.79 2.55
N PRO A 203 -23.91 5.23 1.36
CA PRO A 203 -23.46 3.86 1.20
C PRO A 203 -22.25 3.45 2.05
N TRP A 204 -21.43 4.40 2.49
CA TRP A 204 -20.27 4.14 3.34
C TRP A 204 -20.65 3.53 4.69
N TYR A 205 -21.84 3.83 5.20
CA TYR A 205 -22.34 3.39 6.51
C TYR A 205 -23.21 2.13 6.45
N THR A 206 -23.45 1.59 5.25
CA THR A 206 -23.98 0.23 5.11
C THR A 206 -23.03 -0.75 5.79
N LYS A 207 -23.57 -1.65 6.61
CA LYS A 207 -22.75 -2.59 7.40
C LYS A 207 -23.49 -3.88 7.72
N PHE A 208 -22.75 -4.98 7.77
CA PHE A 208 -23.26 -6.22 8.32
C PHE A 208 -23.40 -6.15 9.84
N GLU A 209 -24.39 -6.85 10.40
CA GLU A 209 -24.51 -7.02 11.85
C GLU A 209 -23.34 -7.81 12.43
N ASN A 210 -22.82 -8.77 11.66
CA ASN A 210 -21.65 -9.54 12.02
C ASN A 210 -20.38 -8.68 11.93
N LYS A 211 -19.76 -8.40 13.09
CA LYS A 211 -18.55 -7.57 13.20
C LYS A 211 -17.33 -8.13 12.46
N ASN A 212 -17.32 -9.42 12.12
CA ASN A 212 -16.24 -10.04 11.33
C ASN A 212 -16.36 -9.74 9.83
N LEU A 213 -17.53 -9.28 9.38
CA LEU A 213 -17.82 -8.86 8.01
C LEU A 213 -17.70 -7.34 7.93
N THR A 214 -16.45 -6.87 7.93
CA THR A 214 -16.12 -5.45 7.81
C THR A 214 -14.93 -5.31 6.87
N ARG A 215 -14.87 -4.19 6.16
CA ARG A 215 -13.70 -3.79 5.36
C ARG A 215 -12.58 -3.27 6.24
N HIS A 216 -11.35 -3.37 5.76
CA HIS A 216 -10.19 -2.82 6.47
C HIS A 216 -10.26 -1.30 6.59
N HIS A 217 -10.44 -0.60 5.47
CA HIS A 217 -10.58 0.86 5.39
C HIS A 217 -12.03 1.30 5.69
N LYS A 218 -12.50 1.03 6.93
CA LYS A 218 -13.88 1.33 7.35
C LYS A 218 -14.08 2.79 7.79
N TYR A 219 -13.03 3.45 8.26
CA TYR A 219 -13.13 4.82 8.76
C TYR A 219 -13.16 5.79 7.57
N PRO A 220 -14.12 6.75 7.57
CA PRO A 220 -14.25 7.74 6.49
C PRO A 220 -13.10 8.75 6.46
N LEU A 221 -12.37 8.89 7.57
CA LEU A 221 -11.20 9.73 7.73
C LEU A 221 -10.15 8.99 8.56
N MET A 222 -8.89 9.05 8.13
CA MET A 222 -7.72 8.49 8.82
C MET A 222 -6.55 9.47 8.73
N LEU A 223 -5.72 9.53 9.77
CA LEU A 223 -4.52 10.37 9.81
C LEU A 223 -3.26 9.51 9.96
N PHE A 224 -2.18 9.95 9.32
CA PHE A 224 -0.88 9.32 9.38
C PHE A 224 0.18 10.39 9.62
N LEU A 225 0.97 10.24 10.69
CA LEU A 225 2.07 11.16 11.00
C LEU A 225 3.38 10.39 10.88
N TYR A 226 4.18 10.74 9.89
CA TYR A 226 5.50 10.17 9.67
C TYR A 226 6.56 11.09 10.25
N VAL A 227 7.39 10.56 11.14
CA VAL A 227 8.50 11.25 11.76
C VAL A 227 9.78 10.58 11.27
N GLU A 228 10.34 11.14 10.20
CA GLU A 228 11.53 10.61 9.51
C GLU A 228 12.74 11.53 9.78
N PRO A 229 13.97 11.06 9.59
CA PRO A 229 15.11 11.96 9.58
C PRO A 229 14.92 13.00 8.47
N ARG A 230 15.14 14.28 8.78
CA ARG A 230 15.03 15.43 7.86
C ARG A 230 13.63 15.78 7.35
N GLN A 231 12.61 15.04 7.75
CA GLN A 231 11.24 15.31 7.33
C GLN A 231 10.21 14.87 8.37
N VAL A 232 9.19 15.69 8.59
CA VAL A 232 7.90 15.26 9.13
C VAL A 232 6.86 15.29 8.01
N ARG A 233 5.96 14.31 7.99
CA ARG A 233 4.86 14.28 7.03
C ARG A 233 3.55 13.99 7.73
N LEU A 234 2.54 14.84 7.51
CA LEU A 234 1.19 14.62 7.97
C LEU A 234 0.32 14.30 6.75
N GLU A 235 -0.20 13.08 6.72
CA GLU A 235 -1.08 12.59 5.68
C GLU A 235 -2.50 12.38 6.24
N SER A 236 -3.51 12.87 5.53
CA SER A 236 -4.92 12.63 5.84
C SER A 236 -5.60 11.95 4.66
N LEU A 237 -6.35 10.88 4.92
CA LEU A 237 -7.15 10.19 3.92
C LEU A 237 -8.62 10.33 4.25
N LEU A 238 -9.38 11.00 3.38
CA LEU A 238 -10.81 11.32 3.57
C LEU A 238 -11.64 10.80 2.42
N ARG A 239 -12.95 10.63 2.61
CA ARG A 239 -13.87 10.48 1.47
C ARG A 239 -13.98 11.80 0.70
N PHE A 240 -14.22 11.70 -0.60
CA PHE A 240 -14.45 12.86 -1.47
C PHE A 240 -15.52 13.82 -0.90
N ARG A 241 -16.64 13.27 -0.43
CA ARG A 241 -17.71 14.06 0.19
C ARG A 241 -17.24 14.83 1.44
N ASP A 242 -16.43 14.20 2.28
CA ASP A 242 -15.99 14.79 3.54
C ASP A 242 -14.94 15.89 3.32
N ILE A 243 -14.05 15.76 2.33
CA ILE A 243 -13.07 16.81 2.01
C ILE A 243 -13.76 18.03 1.36
N VAL A 244 -14.78 17.81 0.54
CA VAL A 244 -15.59 18.89 -0.04
C VAL A 244 -16.32 19.66 1.06
N GLU A 245 -16.90 18.97 2.05
CA GLU A 245 -17.53 19.59 3.22
C GLU A 245 -16.51 20.33 4.09
N LEU A 246 -15.37 19.71 4.41
CA LEU A 246 -14.29 20.30 5.20
C LEU A 246 -13.75 21.60 4.60
N THR A 247 -13.51 21.59 3.29
CA THR A 247 -12.89 22.73 2.59
C THR A 247 -13.91 23.73 2.07
N GLU A 248 -15.21 23.50 2.32
CA GLU A 248 -16.32 24.32 1.80
C GLU A 248 -16.25 24.51 0.27
N PHE A 249 -15.78 23.48 -0.45
CA PHE A 249 -15.59 23.57 -1.89
C PHE A 249 -16.94 23.62 -2.63
N THR A 250 -17.12 24.64 -3.47
CA THR A 250 -18.28 24.81 -4.33
C THR A 250 -17.85 25.05 -5.77
N ILE A 251 -18.57 24.49 -6.73
CA ILE A 251 -18.32 24.70 -8.16
C ILE A 251 -19.36 25.71 -8.67
N GLU A 252 -18.91 26.80 -9.30
CA GLU A 252 -19.82 27.68 -10.04
C GLU A 252 -20.23 26.99 -11.37
N ASP A 253 -21.52 26.72 -11.48
CA ASP A 253 -22.06 25.52 -12.11
C ASP A 253 -22.37 25.62 -13.61
N SER A 254 -21.55 26.31 -14.44
CA SER A 254 -21.98 26.53 -15.84
C SER A 254 -21.06 26.06 -16.97
N LYS A 255 -19.77 25.73 -16.77
CA LYS A 255 -18.89 25.32 -17.89
C LYS A 255 -17.73 24.37 -17.57
N ALA A 256 -17.50 23.98 -16.31
CA ALA A 256 -16.39 23.09 -15.97
C ALA A 256 -16.73 21.65 -16.37
N SER A 257 -15.88 21.00 -17.17
CA SER A 257 -15.99 19.56 -17.39
C SER A 257 -15.66 18.79 -16.09
N ASP A 258 -16.06 17.52 -15.96
CA ASP A 258 -15.73 16.71 -14.77
C ASP A 258 -14.22 16.66 -14.50
N LYS A 259 -13.40 16.66 -15.57
CA LYS A 259 -11.94 16.75 -15.44
C LYS A 259 -11.49 18.06 -14.80
N ASP A 260 -12.17 19.16 -15.13
CA ASP A 260 -11.90 20.48 -14.54
C ASP A 260 -12.31 20.49 -13.05
N LYS A 261 -13.39 19.80 -12.67
CA LYS A 261 -13.83 19.68 -11.27
C LYS A 261 -12.75 19.11 -10.34
N TYR A 262 -12.18 17.95 -10.66
CA TYR A 262 -11.20 17.30 -9.76
C TYR A 262 -9.90 18.10 -9.69
N GLN A 263 -9.47 18.71 -10.80
CA GLN A 263 -8.30 19.58 -10.82
C GLN A 263 -8.53 20.85 -9.99
N LEU A 264 -9.71 21.48 -10.11
CA LEU A 264 -10.08 22.65 -9.31
C LEU A 264 -10.16 22.31 -7.82
N LEU A 265 -10.75 21.16 -7.46
CA LEU A 265 -10.75 20.68 -6.07
C LEU A 265 -9.33 20.45 -5.56
N GLN A 266 -8.46 19.85 -6.37
CA GLN A 266 -7.07 19.59 -6.00
C GLN A 266 -6.33 20.90 -5.64
N GLU A 267 -6.46 21.93 -6.48
CA GLU A 267 -5.85 23.23 -6.21
C GLU A 267 -6.52 23.95 -5.03
N HIS A 268 -7.85 23.83 -4.87
CA HIS A 268 -8.56 24.35 -3.71
C HIS A 268 -8.07 23.74 -2.40
N ILE A 269 -7.91 22.42 -2.35
CA ILE A 269 -7.38 21.71 -1.18
C ILE A 269 -5.96 22.17 -0.87
N LYS A 270 -5.07 22.28 -1.87
CA LYS A 270 -3.71 22.78 -1.65
C LYS A 270 -3.70 24.16 -1.00
N ASN A 271 -4.54 25.08 -1.49
CA ASN A 271 -4.65 26.42 -0.92
C ASN A 271 -5.24 26.39 0.50
N TYR A 272 -6.27 25.57 0.73
CA TYR A 272 -6.88 25.41 2.05
C TYR A 272 -5.86 25.02 3.12
N TYR A 273 -5.04 23.99 2.85
CA TYR A 273 -4.07 23.49 3.82
C TYR A 273 -2.85 24.41 3.96
N ALA A 274 -2.48 25.16 2.92
CA ALA A 274 -1.40 26.15 2.98
C ALA A 274 -1.68 27.29 3.97
N ASP A 275 -2.96 27.59 4.23
CA ASP A 275 -3.37 28.74 5.05
C ASP A 275 -3.84 28.35 6.47
N LYS A 276 -4.07 27.05 6.75
CA LYS A 276 -4.89 26.62 7.91
C LYS A 276 -4.20 25.67 8.89
N GLU A 277 -3.22 24.87 8.45
CA GLU A 277 -2.64 23.84 9.30
C GLU A 277 -1.18 24.15 9.68
N GLU A 278 -1.03 24.56 10.93
CA GLU A 278 0.26 24.71 11.57
C GLU A 278 0.57 23.49 12.44
N LEU A 279 1.64 22.77 12.10
CA LEU A 279 2.15 21.69 12.92
C LEU A 279 3.10 22.26 13.98
N GLN A 280 2.90 21.93 15.25
CA GLN A 280 3.82 22.34 16.30
C GLN A 280 4.94 21.31 16.41
N ILE A 281 6.16 21.69 16.07
CA ILE A 281 7.36 20.85 16.16
C ILE A 281 8.32 21.50 17.16
N ASP A 282 8.64 20.79 18.24
CA ASP A 282 9.48 21.28 19.34
C ASP A 282 9.02 22.63 19.95
N GLY A 283 7.71 22.92 19.87
CA GLY A 283 7.08 24.15 20.37
C GLY A 283 7.12 25.33 19.40
N GLU A 284 7.66 25.14 18.19
CA GLU A 284 7.62 26.11 17.11
C GLU A 284 6.55 25.72 16.08
N SER A 285 5.98 26.73 15.43
CA SER A 285 4.91 26.56 14.46
C SER A 285 5.47 26.42 13.04
N PHE A 286 5.11 25.33 12.35
CA PHE A 286 5.56 25.06 10.98
C PHE A 286 4.37 25.05 10.01
N GLN A 287 4.57 25.74 8.90
CA GLN A 287 3.73 25.62 7.70
C GLN A 287 4.29 24.52 6.80
N PRO A 288 3.46 23.84 6.00
CA PRO A 288 3.93 22.78 5.10
C PRO A 288 4.78 23.36 3.98
N ASP A 289 5.99 22.81 3.78
CA ASP A 289 6.87 23.14 2.65
C ASP A 289 6.30 22.68 1.30
N SER A 290 5.51 21.61 1.33
CA SER A 290 4.76 21.15 0.16
C SER A 290 3.50 20.38 0.52
N ILE A 291 2.50 20.48 -0.35
CA ILE A 291 1.22 19.79 -0.23
C ILE A 291 0.96 19.01 -1.52
N ARG A 292 0.77 17.70 -1.38
CA ARG A 292 0.33 16.80 -2.45
C ARG A 292 -1.10 16.35 -2.19
N VAL A 293 -1.90 16.27 -3.24
CA VAL A 293 -3.28 15.78 -3.19
C VAL A 293 -3.40 14.68 -4.24
N ASP A 294 -3.87 13.52 -3.82
CA ASP A 294 -4.04 12.34 -4.65
C ASP A 294 -5.48 11.81 -4.51
N PHE A 295 -6.02 11.25 -5.59
CA PHE A 295 -7.32 10.55 -5.59
C PHE A 295 -7.10 9.05 -5.55
N LEU A 296 -7.85 8.35 -4.69
CA LEU A 296 -7.63 6.93 -4.39
C LEU A 296 -8.94 6.14 -4.34
N ASN A 297 -8.86 4.84 -4.62
CA ASN A 297 -9.91 3.87 -4.31
C ASN A 297 -9.38 2.81 -3.34
N ALA A 298 -10.26 2.35 -2.46
CA ALA A 298 -10.00 1.14 -1.67
C ALA A 298 -10.25 -0.10 -2.54
N THR A 299 -9.23 -0.91 -2.75
CA THR A 299 -9.30 -2.16 -3.50
C THR A 299 -9.07 -3.36 -2.60
N LEU A 300 -9.23 -4.56 -3.14
CA LEU A 300 -8.95 -5.83 -2.45
C LEU A 300 -7.49 -5.97 -1.98
N SER A 301 -6.57 -5.25 -2.62
CA SER A 301 -5.13 -5.27 -2.32
C SER A 301 -4.67 -4.01 -1.57
N GLY A 302 -5.60 -3.19 -1.06
CA GLY A 302 -5.30 -1.92 -0.38
C GLY A 302 -5.67 -0.69 -1.20
N LEU A 303 -5.10 0.45 -0.85
CA LEU A 303 -5.38 1.73 -1.49
C LEU A 303 -4.64 1.86 -2.84
N LYS A 304 -5.36 2.29 -3.87
CA LYS A 304 -4.80 2.50 -5.21
C LYS A 304 -5.05 3.93 -5.67
N ILE A 305 -4.01 4.61 -6.14
CA ILE A 305 -4.12 5.93 -6.78
C ILE A 305 -4.75 5.81 -8.16
N ILE A 306 -5.58 6.80 -8.50
CA ILE A 306 -6.34 6.86 -9.74
C ILE A 306 -5.86 8.05 -10.56
N ASP A 307 -5.40 7.77 -11.78
CA ASP A 307 -4.91 8.81 -12.69
C ASP A 307 -6.05 9.66 -13.29
N ASN A 308 -7.26 9.08 -13.38
CA ASN A 308 -8.45 9.77 -13.88
C ASN A 308 -9.64 9.57 -12.91
N ALA A 309 -9.78 10.48 -11.94
CA ALA A 309 -10.89 10.44 -10.99
C ALA A 309 -12.28 10.53 -11.64
N SER A 310 -12.38 11.13 -12.84
CA SER A 310 -13.66 11.36 -13.53
C SER A 310 -14.35 10.08 -14.03
N SER A 311 -13.67 8.93 -14.05
CA SER A 311 -14.29 7.65 -14.42
C SER A 311 -14.88 6.87 -13.23
N GLU A 312 -14.74 7.41 -12.02
CA GLU A 312 -15.09 6.72 -10.77
C GLU A 312 -16.31 7.36 -10.12
N ASP A 313 -16.99 6.60 -9.27
CA ASP A 313 -18.12 7.10 -8.49
C ASP A 313 -17.60 7.88 -7.26
N ASP A 314 -18.06 9.12 -7.10
CA ASP A 314 -17.69 10.01 -5.99
C ASP A 314 -17.92 9.37 -4.60
N SER A 315 -18.86 8.42 -4.47
CA SER A 315 -19.16 7.75 -3.20
C SER A 315 -18.06 6.78 -2.74
N SER A 316 -17.30 6.19 -3.67
CA SER A 316 -16.16 5.30 -3.37
C SER A 316 -14.82 6.01 -3.34
N LEU A 317 -14.77 7.23 -3.89
CA LEU A 317 -13.54 7.98 -4.05
C LEU A 317 -13.01 8.50 -2.70
N LEU A 318 -11.73 8.25 -2.47
CA LEU A 318 -10.95 8.79 -1.37
C LEU A 318 -10.02 9.88 -1.88
N VAL A 319 -9.71 10.84 -1.02
CA VAL A 319 -8.80 11.95 -1.28
C VAL A 319 -7.72 11.92 -0.20
N GLY A 320 -6.49 11.68 -0.64
CA GLY A 320 -5.31 11.73 0.18
C GLY A 320 -4.68 13.11 0.10
N VAL A 321 -4.44 13.74 1.24
CA VAL A 321 -3.67 14.99 1.37
C VAL A 321 -2.39 14.71 2.13
N SER A 322 -1.25 15.03 1.54
CA SER A 322 0.08 14.81 2.11
C SER A 322 0.79 16.14 2.29
N GLN A 323 0.98 16.54 3.55
CA GLN A 323 1.68 17.75 3.96
C GLN A 323 3.09 17.38 4.42
N GLN A 324 4.09 18.03 3.85
CA GLN A 324 5.49 17.74 4.12
C GLN A 324 6.17 18.95 4.76
N TYR A 325 6.91 18.68 5.83
CA TYR A 325 7.63 19.66 6.65
C TYR A 325 9.11 19.25 6.72
N PHE A 326 10.01 20.10 6.26
CA PHE A 326 11.45 19.91 6.38
C PHE A 326 11.90 20.25 7.80
N ILE A 327 12.78 19.40 8.32
CA ILE A 327 13.36 19.57 9.65
C ILE A 327 14.86 19.31 9.56
N GLU A 328 15.66 19.94 10.43
CA GLU A 328 17.11 19.73 10.41
C GLU A 328 17.53 18.42 11.08
N ARG A 329 16.75 17.96 12.06
CA ARG A 329 17.01 16.76 12.87
C ARG A 329 15.70 16.22 13.41
N LEU A 330 15.71 14.97 13.87
CA LEU A 330 14.55 14.33 14.48
C LEU A 330 14.06 15.16 15.68
N PRO A 331 12.77 15.53 15.73
CA PRO A 331 12.26 16.37 16.79
C PRO A 331 12.24 15.63 18.14
N GLN A 332 12.00 16.37 19.21
CA GLN A 332 11.69 15.81 20.52
C GLN A 332 10.19 15.67 20.73
N LYS A 333 9.39 16.57 20.16
CA LYS A 333 7.95 16.58 20.32
C LYS A 333 7.26 17.15 19.09
N ILE A 334 6.12 16.56 18.73
CA ILE A 334 5.19 17.07 17.74
C ILE A 334 3.82 17.10 18.38
N ASP A 335 3.13 18.23 18.30
CA ASP A 335 1.74 18.38 18.74
C ASP A 335 0.88 18.88 17.57
N SER A 336 -0.31 18.32 17.43
CA SER A 336 -1.30 18.73 16.44
C SER A 336 -2.71 18.55 16.98
N ARG A 337 -3.66 19.18 16.32
CA ARG A 337 -5.08 19.12 16.65
C ARG A 337 -5.90 19.05 15.38
N TRP A 338 -6.69 17.98 15.26
CA TRP A 338 -7.63 17.86 14.16
C TRP A 338 -8.89 18.68 14.44
N GLN A 339 -9.40 19.42 13.46
CA GLN A 339 -10.55 20.31 13.69
C GLN A 339 -11.87 19.78 13.12
N TYR A 340 -11.81 18.89 12.13
CA TYR A 340 -12.99 18.46 11.39
C TYR A 340 -13.65 17.20 11.98
N PHE A 341 -14.82 17.40 12.58
CA PHE A 341 -15.72 16.34 13.03
C PHE A 341 -17.14 16.71 12.62
N ASN A 342 -17.89 15.76 12.07
CA ASN A 342 -19.29 15.95 11.69
C ASN A 342 -20.20 14.98 12.48
N GLN A 343 -21.47 14.85 12.09
CA GLN A 343 -22.41 13.97 12.78
C GLN A 343 -22.10 12.48 12.60
N ARG A 344 -21.31 12.12 11.59
CA ARG A 344 -20.97 10.74 11.24
C ARG A 344 -19.49 10.41 11.49
N ILE A 345 -18.66 11.42 11.75
CA ILE A 345 -17.23 11.32 12.09
C ILE A 345 -17.04 11.84 13.52
N ASP A 346 -17.02 10.94 14.48
CA ASP A 346 -16.79 11.23 15.90
C ASP A 346 -15.43 10.70 16.41
N ARG A 347 -14.81 9.81 15.63
CA ARG A 347 -13.58 9.09 15.95
C ARG A 347 -12.71 8.94 14.71
N ILE A 348 -11.41 9.21 14.85
CA ILE A 348 -10.45 9.18 13.76
C ILE A 348 -9.24 8.35 14.20
N PRO A 349 -8.90 7.26 13.52
CA PRO A 349 -7.64 6.56 13.78
C PRO A 349 -6.46 7.42 13.31
N VAL A 350 -5.42 7.44 14.14
CA VAL A 350 -4.16 8.12 13.84
C VAL A 350 -3.03 7.11 13.96
N VAL A 351 -2.22 6.95 12.93
CA VAL A 351 -1.02 6.11 13.00
C VAL A 351 0.20 7.02 12.92
N VAL A 352 1.00 7.00 13.98
CA VAL A 352 2.26 7.74 14.03
C VAL A 352 3.40 6.78 13.76
N THR A 353 4.22 7.02 12.74
CA THR A 353 5.36 6.15 12.40
C THR A 353 6.66 6.91 12.64
N ASP A 354 7.51 6.36 13.49
CA ASP A 354 8.86 6.87 13.74
C ASP A 354 9.92 5.82 13.34
N PRO A 355 11.23 6.07 13.51
CA PRO A 355 12.29 5.11 13.19
C PRO A 355 12.19 3.74 13.91
N ALA A 356 11.42 3.62 14.99
CA ALA A 356 11.15 2.35 15.66
C ALA A 356 9.90 1.63 15.12
N GLY A 357 9.00 2.34 14.43
CA GLY A 357 7.85 1.77 13.73
C GLY A 357 6.52 2.48 14.01
N PRO A 358 5.40 1.88 13.56
CA PRO A 358 4.08 2.49 13.68
C PRO A 358 3.48 2.36 15.09
N LEU A 359 2.83 3.43 15.54
CA LEU A 359 2.15 3.61 16.81
C LEU A 359 0.70 4.01 16.53
N PRO A 360 -0.24 3.05 16.51
CA PRO A 360 -1.65 3.35 16.27
C PRO A 360 -2.31 3.96 17.51
N SER A 361 -3.18 4.93 17.28
CA SER A 361 -3.99 5.60 18.29
C SER A 361 -5.35 6.00 17.69
N LEU A 362 -6.22 6.57 18.52
CA LEU A 362 -7.55 7.02 18.13
C LEU A 362 -7.81 8.37 18.79
N ILE A 363 -8.20 9.37 18.00
CA ILE A 363 -8.68 10.65 18.52
C ILE A 363 -10.21 10.70 18.43
N GLU A 364 -10.81 11.44 19.34
CA GLU A 364 -12.26 11.61 19.43
C GLU A 364 -12.63 13.09 19.31
N LYS A 365 -13.88 13.39 18.96
CA LYS A 365 -14.37 14.78 18.89
C LYS A 365 -14.15 15.57 20.20
N THR A 366 -14.16 14.88 21.34
CA THR A 366 -13.97 15.48 22.67
C THR A 366 -12.49 15.65 23.04
N ASP A 367 -11.60 14.87 22.42
CA ASP A 367 -10.14 14.96 22.57
C ASP A 367 -9.48 14.81 21.19
N PRO A 368 -9.42 15.91 20.42
CA PRO A 368 -9.00 15.86 19.02
C PRO A 368 -7.48 16.08 18.85
N ASN A 369 -6.72 16.04 19.95
CA ASN A 369 -5.29 16.28 19.92
C ASN A 369 -4.54 14.98 19.62
N PHE A 370 -3.50 15.07 18.80
CA PHE A 370 -2.60 13.96 18.51
C PHE A 370 -1.18 14.49 18.33
N GLY A 371 -0.21 13.60 18.32
CA GLY A 371 1.18 14.01 18.22
C GLY A 371 2.14 12.86 18.44
N TRP A 372 3.41 13.24 18.64
CA TRP A 372 4.49 12.30 18.86
C TRP A 372 5.47 12.86 19.90
N GLN A 373 6.08 11.98 20.68
CA GLN A 373 7.12 12.31 21.63
C GLN A 373 8.28 11.34 21.42
N ASN A 374 9.49 11.87 21.33
CA ASN A 374 10.68 11.07 21.11
C ASN A 374 11.05 10.26 22.36
N PHE A 375 10.95 8.92 22.25
CA PHE A 375 11.40 7.98 23.27
C PHE A 375 12.56 7.09 22.79
N LEU A 376 13.17 7.43 21.65
CA LEU A 376 14.24 6.64 21.05
C LEU A 376 15.53 6.76 21.85
N LYS A 377 15.98 5.65 22.46
CA LYS A 377 17.19 5.63 23.30
C LYS A 377 18.48 5.31 22.53
N LYS A 378 18.35 4.70 21.35
CA LYS A 378 19.46 4.18 20.54
C LYS A 378 19.53 4.80 19.15
N TYR A 379 18.70 5.81 18.89
CA TYR A 379 18.69 6.48 17.61
C TYR A 379 19.95 7.33 17.45
N GLN A 380 20.55 7.28 16.27
CA GLN A 380 21.65 8.13 15.85
C GLN A 380 21.24 8.78 14.55
N GLU A 381 21.44 10.09 14.46
CA GLU A 381 21.19 10.83 13.23
C GLU A 381 22.08 10.28 12.10
N PRO A 382 21.51 9.99 10.91
CA PRO A 382 22.30 9.68 9.74
C PRO A 382 23.24 10.84 9.42
N ALA A 383 24.54 10.54 9.34
CA ALA A 383 25.58 11.52 9.04
C ALA A 383 26.62 10.91 8.10
N ILE A 384 27.05 11.70 7.12
CA ILE A 384 28.12 11.32 6.20
C ILE A 384 29.41 11.06 7.00
N GLN A 385 30.11 9.99 6.63
CA GLN A 385 31.41 9.66 7.19
C GLN A 385 32.48 9.74 6.10
N PRO A 386 33.62 10.42 6.35
CA PRO A 386 34.74 10.42 5.41
C PRO A 386 35.16 8.99 5.02
N VAL A 387 35.22 8.71 3.72
CA VAL A 387 35.67 7.41 3.20
C VAL A 387 37.18 7.47 3.02
N VAL A 388 37.91 7.16 4.09
CA VAL A 388 39.37 7.14 4.13
C VAL A 388 39.82 5.69 4.10
N VAL A 389 40.19 5.21 2.92
CA VAL A 389 40.77 3.88 2.72
C VAL A 389 42.14 4.08 2.11
N GLU A 390 43.16 3.67 2.84
CA GLU A 390 44.54 3.75 2.41
C GLU A 390 44.79 2.72 1.31
N THR A 391 44.98 3.20 0.08
CA THR A 391 45.33 2.38 -1.08
C THR A 391 46.81 2.51 -1.44
N ALA A 392 47.62 3.13 -0.59
CA ALA A 392 48.97 3.56 -0.91
C ALA A 392 49.98 3.26 0.19
N TRP A 393 51.26 3.27 -0.19
CA TRP A 393 52.36 3.21 0.76
C TRP A 393 52.67 4.63 1.27
N SER A 394 52.38 4.86 2.55
CA SER A 394 52.71 6.09 3.27
C SER A 394 53.96 5.88 4.12
N ILE A 395 54.85 6.87 4.15
CA ILE A 395 55.96 6.90 5.10
C ILE A 395 55.80 8.14 5.96
N ASP A 396 55.93 7.97 7.28
CA ASP A 396 56.00 9.08 8.21
C ASP A 396 57.36 9.78 8.10
N ILE A 397 57.37 10.99 7.55
CA ILE A 397 58.59 11.79 7.37
C ILE A 397 58.67 12.78 8.54
N PRO A 398 59.75 12.78 9.36
CA PRO A 398 59.90 13.71 10.47
C PRO A 398 59.72 15.16 10.02
N TYR A 399 58.94 15.94 10.78
CA TYR A 399 58.52 17.33 10.49
C TYR A 399 57.52 17.53 9.34
N PHE A 400 57.23 16.49 8.54
CA PHE A 400 56.28 16.54 7.42
C PHE A 400 55.06 15.61 7.61
N GLY A 401 55.10 14.68 8.56
CA GLY A 401 54.02 13.74 8.85
C GLY A 401 53.92 12.61 7.82
N GLU A 402 52.81 11.85 7.87
CA GLU A 402 52.52 10.80 6.90
C GLU A 402 52.45 11.36 5.48
N THR A 403 53.40 10.95 4.65
CA THR A 403 53.52 11.37 3.25
C THR A 403 53.30 10.17 2.34
N LYS A 404 52.31 10.29 1.45
CA LYS A 404 51.95 9.26 0.46
C LYS A 404 53.01 9.21 -0.64
N ILE A 405 53.66 8.05 -0.84
CA ILE A 405 54.82 7.93 -1.76
C ILE A 405 54.44 7.30 -3.10
N PHE A 406 53.50 6.35 -3.12
CA PHE A 406 53.01 5.71 -4.34
C PHE A 406 51.51 5.44 -4.25
N ASN A 407 50.76 5.88 -5.27
CA ASN A 407 49.38 5.44 -5.45
C ASN A 407 49.38 3.99 -5.97
N GLN A 408 48.68 3.12 -5.28
CA GLN A 408 48.41 1.75 -5.73
C GLN A 408 46.90 1.60 -5.96
N MET A 409 46.54 0.81 -6.98
CA MET A 409 45.15 0.46 -7.22
C MET A 409 44.60 -0.30 -6.00
N PRO A 410 43.39 0.03 -5.50
CA PRO A 410 42.79 -0.73 -4.42
C PRO A 410 42.64 -2.19 -4.83
N ASP A 411 42.93 -3.09 -3.90
CA ASP A 411 42.52 -4.48 -4.05
C ASP A 411 40.99 -4.62 -3.96
N GLN A 412 40.48 -5.83 -4.15
CA GLN A 412 39.04 -6.07 -4.18
C GLN A 412 38.34 -5.73 -2.85
N GLN A 413 39.01 -5.91 -1.70
CA GLN A 413 38.44 -5.60 -0.39
C GLN A 413 38.46 -4.10 -0.14
N GLN A 414 39.57 -3.43 -0.46
CA GLN A 414 39.70 -1.98 -0.38
C GLN A 414 38.67 -1.29 -1.29
N ALA A 415 38.54 -1.74 -2.54
CA ALA A 415 37.57 -1.20 -3.48
C ALA A 415 36.12 -1.39 -2.99
N LEU A 416 35.80 -2.55 -2.41
CA LEU A 416 34.48 -2.80 -1.83
C LEU A 416 34.21 -1.86 -0.63
N ALA A 417 35.20 -1.64 0.23
CA ALA A 417 35.09 -0.73 1.36
C ALA A 417 34.89 0.73 0.89
N ILE A 418 35.65 1.16 -0.12
CA ILE A 418 35.53 2.49 -0.74
C ILE A 418 34.14 2.69 -1.33
N VAL A 419 33.73 1.78 -2.23
CA VAL A 419 32.46 1.88 -2.95
C VAL A 419 31.28 1.76 -1.98
N GLY A 420 31.34 0.84 -1.02
CA GLY A 420 30.31 0.68 0.00
C GLY A 420 30.15 1.92 0.88
N GLY A 421 31.25 2.50 1.34
CA GLY A 421 31.22 3.74 2.12
C GLY A 421 30.65 4.93 1.35
N VAL A 422 31.02 5.07 0.08
CA VAL A 422 30.49 6.17 -0.77
C VAL A 422 29.03 5.97 -1.11
N LEU A 423 28.58 4.76 -1.43
CA LEU A 423 27.16 4.48 -1.63
C LEU A 423 26.33 4.72 -0.37
N GLU A 424 26.86 4.42 0.81
CA GLU A 424 26.19 4.72 2.08
C GLU A 424 26.09 6.23 2.32
N ASN A 425 27.16 7.00 2.04
CA ASN A 425 27.09 8.45 2.12
C ASN A 425 26.11 9.06 1.11
N ILE A 426 26.02 8.51 -0.10
CA ILE A 426 25.00 8.91 -1.07
C ILE A 426 23.61 8.58 -0.53
N ARG A 427 23.40 7.38 0.03
CA ARG A 427 22.13 7.01 0.68
C ARG A 427 21.72 8.03 1.74
N ILE A 428 22.67 8.45 2.58
CA ILE A 428 22.47 9.48 3.60
C ILE A 428 22.15 10.83 2.96
N ALA A 429 22.82 11.23 1.88
CA ALA A 429 22.49 12.45 1.16
C ALA A 429 21.04 12.45 0.66
N PHE A 430 20.53 11.32 0.15
CA PHE A 430 19.13 11.17 -0.31
C PHE A 430 18.08 11.14 0.82
N ILE A 431 18.51 11.13 2.09
CA ILE A 431 17.63 11.40 3.24
C ILE A 431 17.25 12.88 3.27
N GLU A 432 18.15 13.80 2.85
CA GLU A 432 17.84 15.22 2.76
C GLU A 432 16.76 15.47 1.72
N LYS A 433 15.67 16.14 2.14
CA LYS A 433 14.52 16.40 1.27
C LYS A 433 14.44 17.86 0.82
N GLU A 434 15.07 18.76 1.57
CA GLU A 434 15.16 20.17 1.19
C GLU A 434 16.20 20.32 0.06
N PRO A 435 15.85 20.89 -1.11
CA PRO A 435 16.74 20.90 -2.28
C PRO A 435 18.10 21.57 -2.06
N GLY A 436 18.14 22.63 -1.25
CA GLY A 436 19.37 23.35 -0.92
C GLY A 436 20.34 22.49 -0.10
N ASN A 437 19.84 21.90 0.98
CA ASN A 437 20.60 20.98 1.81
C ASN A 437 21.00 19.70 1.07
N PHE A 438 20.12 19.11 0.27
CA PHE A 438 20.44 17.95 -0.58
C PHE A 438 21.64 18.21 -1.47
N SER A 439 21.63 19.33 -2.21
CA SER A 439 22.72 19.69 -3.13
C SER A 439 24.04 19.90 -2.40
N ARG A 440 24.02 20.53 -1.22
CA ARG A 440 25.20 20.75 -0.37
C ARG A 440 25.77 19.43 0.14
N VAL A 441 24.94 18.58 0.75
CA VAL A 441 25.33 17.31 1.37
C VAL A 441 25.81 16.32 0.31
N LEU A 442 25.14 16.23 -0.84
CA LEU A 442 25.61 15.40 -1.94
C LEU A 442 26.98 15.87 -2.47
N GLY A 443 27.21 17.19 -2.53
CA GLY A 443 28.49 17.78 -2.95
C GLY A 443 29.68 17.47 -2.03
N GLU A 444 29.45 16.96 -0.82
CA GLU A 444 30.52 16.45 0.05
C GLU A 444 31.01 15.07 -0.42
N VAL A 445 30.16 14.32 -1.13
CA VAL A 445 30.38 12.94 -1.57
C VAL A 445 30.75 12.84 -3.06
N VAL A 446 30.26 13.77 -3.88
CA VAL A 446 30.48 13.80 -5.33
C VAL A 446 31.41 14.93 -5.76
N SER A 447 32.23 14.68 -6.78
CA SER A 447 33.19 15.64 -7.35
C SER A 447 32.98 15.88 -8.86
N GLY A 448 31.87 15.42 -9.43
CA GLY A 448 31.61 15.47 -10.87
C GLY A 448 31.28 16.87 -11.42
N ASN A 449 31.70 17.15 -12.66
CA ASN A 449 31.46 18.43 -13.35
C ASN A 449 30.01 18.59 -13.87
N ASP A 450 29.28 17.49 -14.06
CA ASP A 450 27.85 17.50 -14.46
C ASP A 450 26.97 16.97 -13.31
N SER A 451 26.75 17.84 -12.34
CA SER A 451 26.02 17.51 -11.10
C SER A 451 24.57 17.08 -11.33
N ILE A 452 23.90 17.59 -12.37
CA ILE A 452 22.49 17.28 -12.65
C ILE A 452 22.36 15.89 -13.28
N PHE A 453 23.21 15.56 -14.25
CA PHE A 453 23.20 14.22 -14.84
C PHE A 453 23.46 13.16 -13.78
N LEU A 454 24.51 13.35 -12.97
CA LEU A 454 24.87 12.42 -11.90
C LEU A 454 23.74 12.27 -10.87
N GLN A 455 23.10 13.36 -10.45
CA GLN A 455 21.94 13.31 -9.56
C GLN A 455 20.78 12.49 -10.13
N ASN A 456 20.44 12.69 -11.41
CA ASN A 456 19.36 11.95 -12.07
C ASN A 456 19.69 10.46 -12.17
N GLU A 457 20.95 10.12 -12.43
CA GLU A 457 21.40 8.73 -12.53
C GLU A 457 21.36 8.04 -11.16
N LEU A 458 21.81 8.72 -10.11
CA LEU A 458 21.68 8.26 -8.72
C LEU A 458 20.22 8.07 -8.32
N ALA A 459 19.34 9.01 -8.68
CA ALA A 459 17.92 8.96 -8.32
C ALA A 459 17.21 7.68 -8.81
N LYS A 460 17.69 7.05 -9.89
CA LYS A 460 17.15 5.77 -10.39
C LYS A 460 17.18 4.65 -9.35
N LEU A 461 18.20 4.62 -8.49
CA LEU A 461 18.34 3.63 -7.42
C LEU A 461 17.92 4.18 -6.05
N PHE A 462 18.32 5.41 -5.74
CA PHE A 462 18.19 5.99 -4.40
C PHE A 462 16.84 6.66 -4.13
N SER A 463 16.14 7.07 -5.19
CA SER A 463 14.87 7.80 -5.12
C SER A 463 13.85 7.31 -6.18
N PRO A 464 13.65 6.00 -6.37
CA PRO A 464 12.78 5.49 -7.42
C PRO A 464 11.32 5.85 -7.13
N LYS A 465 10.56 6.12 -8.19
CA LYS A 465 9.10 6.22 -8.09
C LYS A 465 8.54 4.85 -7.71
N VAL A 466 7.77 4.80 -6.64
CA VAL A 466 7.06 3.59 -6.21
C VAL A 466 5.58 3.69 -6.59
N THR A 467 4.78 2.72 -6.16
CA THR A 467 3.32 2.78 -6.34
C THR A 467 2.77 4.02 -5.64
N GLY A 468 1.78 4.65 -6.25
CA GLY A 468 1.02 5.70 -5.58
C GLY A 468 1.77 7.02 -5.37
N SER A 469 2.49 7.51 -6.40
CA SER A 469 3.16 8.83 -6.41
C SER A 469 4.20 9.06 -5.31
N ALA A 470 4.38 8.11 -4.39
CA ALA A 470 5.39 8.15 -3.36
C ALA A 470 6.78 7.88 -3.95
N VAL A 471 7.79 8.28 -3.18
CA VAL A 471 9.20 8.14 -3.56
C VAL A 471 9.83 7.14 -2.61
N GLY A 472 10.40 6.07 -3.17
CA GLY A 472 11.15 5.09 -2.41
C GLY A 472 12.50 5.63 -1.99
N ALA A 473 13.01 5.13 -0.86
CA ALA A 473 14.36 5.37 -0.41
C ALA A 473 15.06 4.04 -0.16
N VAL A 474 16.35 3.98 -0.51
CA VAL A 474 17.19 2.82 -0.16
C VAL A 474 17.38 2.80 1.35
N GLN A 475 16.99 1.69 1.96
CA GLN A 475 17.12 1.44 3.40
C GLN A 475 18.46 0.81 3.74
N LEU A 476 18.89 -0.15 2.93
CA LEU A 476 20.10 -0.95 3.16
C LEU A 476 20.59 -1.58 1.85
N PHE A 477 21.91 -1.69 1.73
CA PHE A 477 22.59 -2.50 0.72
C PHE A 477 23.00 -3.86 1.29
N ASN A 478 22.83 -4.93 0.51
CA ASN A 478 23.20 -6.30 0.84
C ASN A 478 24.01 -6.93 -0.28
N ASP A 479 24.81 -7.94 0.06
CA ASP A 479 25.52 -8.82 -0.89
C ASP A 479 26.34 -8.07 -1.96
N MET A 480 26.92 -6.92 -1.58
CA MET A 480 27.73 -6.13 -2.51
C MET A 480 29.04 -6.84 -2.84
N GLN A 481 29.35 -6.88 -4.14
CA GLN A 481 30.58 -7.47 -4.66
C GLN A 481 31.13 -6.65 -5.83
N ILE A 482 32.46 -6.58 -5.89
CA ILE A 482 33.17 -6.00 -7.03
C ILE A 482 33.30 -7.06 -8.13
N ILE A 483 32.77 -6.74 -9.31
CA ILE A 483 32.88 -7.57 -10.53
C ILE A 483 34.19 -7.28 -11.25
N ASN A 484 34.54 -6.00 -11.36
CA ASN A 484 35.73 -5.56 -12.10
C ASN A 484 36.25 -4.23 -11.53
N ILE A 485 37.57 -4.04 -11.58
CA ILE A 485 38.27 -2.81 -11.20
C ILE A 485 39.26 -2.47 -12.31
N ARG A 486 39.31 -1.20 -12.71
CA ARG A 486 40.33 -0.68 -13.62
C ARG A 486 40.77 0.71 -13.18
N GLU A 487 41.99 1.08 -13.49
CA GLU A 487 42.52 2.41 -13.23
C GLU A 487 41.86 3.45 -14.15
N LEU A 488 41.64 4.66 -13.66
CA LEU A 488 41.16 5.77 -14.47
C LEU A 488 42.31 6.36 -15.30
N THR A 489 42.05 6.66 -16.57
CA THR A 489 43.11 7.08 -17.51
C THR A 489 43.62 8.50 -17.25
N ASN A 490 42.82 9.36 -16.61
CA ASN A 490 43.07 10.81 -16.51
C ASN A 490 42.99 11.36 -15.08
N SER A 491 42.95 10.51 -14.05
CA SER A 491 42.80 10.91 -12.65
C SER A 491 43.35 9.86 -11.69
N GLU A 492 43.79 10.29 -10.51
CA GLU A 492 44.20 9.38 -9.43
C GLU A 492 42.94 8.74 -8.84
N GLY A 493 42.56 7.58 -9.41
CA GLY A 493 41.31 6.92 -9.08
C GLY A 493 41.11 5.61 -9.83
N PHE A 494 39.95 4.99 -9.60
CA PHE A 494 39.59 3.73 -10.23
C PHE A 494 38.11 3.72 -10.65
N SER A 495 37.83 2.91 -11.65
CA SER A 495 36.50 2.57 -12.10
C SER A 495 36.16 1.18 -11.60
N ALA A 496 35.01 1.01 -10.94
CA ALA A 496 34.55 -0.26 -10.43
C ALA A 496 33.17 -0.62 -10.99
N THR A 497 33.04 -1.84 -11.50
CA THR A 497 31.75 -2.46 -11.76
C THR A 497 31.35 -3.26 -10.53
N ILE A 498 30.19 -2.96 -9.97
CA ILE A 498 29.68 -3.65 -8.78
C ILE A 498 28.33 -4.29 -9.06
N SER A 499 28.01 -5.32 -8.28
CA SER A 499 26.65 -5.84 -8.16
C SER A 499 26.28 -6.03 -6.70
N GLY A 500 24.99 -6.01 -6.41
CA GLY A 500 24.46 -6.27 -5.08
C GLY A 500 22.94 -6.27 -5.09
N SER A 501 22.35 -6.26 -3.90
CA SER A 501 20.93 -6.02 -3.72
C SER A 501 20.67 -4.87 -2.76
N ALA A 502 19.52 -4.21 -2.93
CA ALA A 502 19.09 -3.13 -2.07
C ALA A 502 17.64 -3.33 -1.65
N ILE A 503 17.32 -2.89 -0.44
CA ILE A 503 15.94 -2.77 0.03
C ILE A 503 15.49 -1.34 -0.22
N ILE A 504 14.47 -1.17 -1.05
CA ILE A 504 13.80 0.11 -1.27
C ILE A 504 12.51 0.11 -0.46
N SER A 505 12.22 1.21 0.23
CA SER A 505 10.96 1.37 0.95
C SER A 505 10.39 2.77 0.74
N ALA A 506 9.08 2.85 0.59
CA ALA A 506 8.30 4.08 0.62
C ALA A 506 7.14 3.92 1.60
N GLN A 507 6.79 5.00 2.28
CA GLN A 507 5.64 5.03 3.18
C GLN A 507 4.60 6.02 2.68
N HIS A 508 3.34 5.60 2.62
CA HIS A 508 2.20 6.45 2.28
C HIS A 508 0.89 5.83 2.76
N TRP A 509 -0.06 6.64 3.23
CA TRP A 509 -1.42 6.27 3.63
C TRP A 509 -1.51 5.12 4.63
N GLY A 510 -0.53 5.04 5.55
CA GLY A 510 -0.42 3.95 6.54
C GLY A 510 0.16 2.64 6.01
N HIS A 511 0.60 2.61 4.75
CA HIS A 511 1.22 1.46 4.10
C HIS A 511 2.72 1.68 3.88
N ILE A 512 3.46 0.58 3.79
CA ILE A 512 4.89 0.57 3.53
C ILE A 512 5.14 -0.29 2.27
N ASP A 513 5.25 0.35 1.10
CA ASP A 513 5.69 -0.32 -0.13
C ASP A 513 7.18 -0.63 0.01
N ARG A 514 7.52 -1.91 0.18
CA ARG A 514 8.90 -2.37 0.34
C ARG A 514 9.26 -3.39 -0.73
N ARG A 515 10.33 -3.10 -1.47
CA ARG A 515 10.83 -3.91 -2.58
C ARG A 515 12.28 -4.29 -2.37
N GLN A 516 12.64 -5.48 -2.83
CA GLN A 516 14.03 -5.87 -2.96
C GLN A 516 14.42 -5.79 -4.43
N VAL A 517 15.52 -5.11 -4.72
CA VAL A 517 16.06 -5.01 -6.08
C VAL A 517 17.47 -5.56 -6.12
N THR A 518 17.84 -6.22 -7.21
CA THR A 518 19.24 -6.38 -7.58
C THR A 518 19.67 -5.21 -8.44
N PHE A 519 20.94 -4.83 -8.33
CA PHE A 519 21.50 -3.76 -9.14
C PHE A 519 22.89 -4.14 -9.66
N GLN A 520 23.26 -3.53 -10.77
CA GLN A 520 24.61 -3.49 -11.28
C GLN A 520 24.95 -2.04 -11.66
N LEU A 521 26.06 -1.53 -11.12
CA LEU A 521 26.50 -0.15 -11.32
C LEU A 521 27.94 -0.12 -11.82
N LEU A 522 28.25 0.88 -12.66
CA LEU A 522 29.62 1.30 -12.96
C LEU A 522 29.87 2.62 -12.25
N LEU A 523 30.92 2.70 -11.42
CA LEU A 523 31.26 3.89 -10.66
C LEU A 523 32.70 4.29 -10.95
N ASP A 524 32.91 5.59 -11.17
CA ASP A 524 34.23 6.18 -11.25
C ASP A 524 34.51 6.95 -9.96
N MET A 525 35.61 6.59 -9.30
CA MET A 525 35.99 7.03 -7.97
C MET A 525 37.34 7.71 -8.00
N ILE A 526 37.45 8.85 -7.32
CA ILE A 526 38.73 9.57 -7.17
C ILE A 526 39.00 9.85 -5.70
N GLU A 527 40.26 10.04 -5.36
CA GLU A 527 40.67 10.50 -4.04
C GLU A 527 40.90 12.02 -4.07
N VAL A 528 40.18 12.75 -3.20
CA VAL A 528 40.33 14.21 -3.04
C VAL A 528 40.58 14.49 -1.57
N ASN A 529 41.73 15.11 -1.24
CA ASN A 529 42.12 15.40 0.14
C ASN A 529 42.04 14.15 1.06
N SER A 530 42.57 13.01 0.58
CA SER A 530 42.56 11.73 1.29
C SER A 530 41.17 11.13 1.56
N GLN A 531 40.15 11.58 0.83
CA GLN A 531 38.79 11.04 0.90
C GLN A 531 38.34 10.58 -0.48
N TRP A 532 37.77 9.38 -0.53
CA TRP A 532 37.20 8.85 -1.76
C TRP A 532 35.85 9.49 -2.07
N ARG A 533 35.68 9.89 -3.33
CA ARG A 533 34.49 10.57 -3.84
C ARG A 533 34.06 10.00 -5.19
N LEU A 534 32.76 10.09 -5.48
CA LEU A 534 32.19 9.68 -6.75
C LEU A 534 32.33 10.81 -7.79
N THR A 535 32.87 10.50 -8.97
CA THR A 535 32.87 11.45 -10.09
C THR A 535 31.81 11.17 -11.13
N ASP A 536 31.54 9.88 -11.38
CA ASP A 536 30.59 9.45 -12.38
C ASP A 536 29.95 8.12 -11.97
N LEU A 537 28.72 7.90 -12.40
CA LEU A 537 27.99 6.67 -12.18
C LEU A 537 27.14 6.37 -13.40
N THR A 538 27.10 5.11 -13.78
CA THR A 538 26.14 4.59 -14.77
C THR A 538 25.39 3.41 -14.17
N VAL A 539 24.05 3.48 -14.19
CA VAL A 539 23.22 2.34 -13.85
C VAL A 539 23.23 1.37 -15.03
N ILE A 540 23.82 0.19 -14.84
CA ILE A 540 23.84 -0.87 -15.87
C ILE A 540 22.50 -1.61 -15.87
N ASP A 541 22.03 -2.01 -14.68
CA ASP A 541 20.81 -2.78 -14.52
C ASP A 541 20.22 -2.59 -13.11
N ILE A 542 18.89 -2.55 -13.02
CA ILE A 542 18.14 -2.61 -11.76
C ILE A 542 16.93 -3.51 -12.00
N LYS A 543 16.78 -4.57 -11.21
CA LYS A 543 15.69 -5.53 -11.35
C LYS A 543 15.04 -5.81 -10.01
N GLU A 544 13.72 -5.71 -9.97
CA GLU A 544 12.93 -6.13 -8.81
C GLU A 544 12.94 -7.65 -8.67
N ILE A 545 13.24 -8.12 -7.46
CA ILE A 545 13.15 -9.53 -7.08
C ILE A 545 11.70 -9.79 -6.69
N LYS A 546 10.98 -10.54 -7.52
CA LYS A 546 9.58 -10.92 -7.27
C LYS A 546 9.46 -12.06 -6.25
#